data_AF-Q5XVN7-F1
#
_entry.id   AF-Q5XVN7-F1
#
_cell.length_a   1.000
_cell.length_b   1.000
_cell.length_c   1.000
_cell.angle_alpha   90.00
_cell.angle_beta   90.00
_cell.angle_gamma   90.00
#
_symmetry.space_group_name_H-M   'P 1'
#
loop_
_entity.id
_entity.type
_entity.pdbx_description
1 polymer ?
#
loop_
_entity_poly.entity_id
_entity_poly.type
_entity_poly.pdbx_seq_one_letter_code
_entity_poly.pdbx_strand_id
1 'polypeptide(L)'
;MGDLRKLALQLQQKCNEPCRDTVQIQPITGTDCQDIANKGATTSGLYYVKPAKAEGQFLVYCEIDAFGRGFTVIQRRRDGSVDFFKDWIQ
;
A
#
# COMPACT_ATOMS: atom_id res chain seq x y z
N MET A 1 37.82 3.57 -29.28
CA MET A 1 36.35 3.77 -29.38
C MET A 1 35.51 2.57 -28.93
N GLY A 2 36.03 1.33 -28.87
CA GLY A 2 35.27 0.15 -28.41
C GLY A 2 34.95 0.13 -26.89
N ASP A 3 35.87 0.60 -26.05
CA ASP A 3 35.68 0.58 -24.58
C ASP A 3 34.60 1.54 -24.06
N LEU A 4 34.53 2.76 -24.61
CA LEU A 4 33.50 3.74 -24.25
C LEU A 4 32.08 3.25 -24.56
N ARG A 5 31.91 2.52 -25.67
CA ARG A 5 30.63 1.91 -26.04
C ARG A 5 30.23 0.79 -25.08
N LYS A 6 31.21 -0.01 -24.63
CA LYS A 6 30.98 -1.06 -23.64
C LYS A 6 30.61 -0.47 -22.27
N LEU A 7 31.30 0.58 -21.84
CA LEU A 7 31.01 1.28 -20.58
C LEU A 7 29.62 1.92 -20.58
N ALA A 8 29.22 2.54 -21.70
CA ALA A 8 27.88 3.11 -21.84
C ALA A 8 26.78 2.04 -21.70
N LEU A 9 26.95 0.87 -22.33
CA LEU A 9 26.00 -0.25 -22.21
C LEU A 9 25.93 -0.80 -20.78
N GLN A 10 27.06 -0.87 -20.08
CA GLN A 10 27.09 -1.28 -18.67
C GLN A 10 26.42 -0.27 -17.75
N LEU A 11 26.63 1.04 -17.99
CA LEU A 11 25.97 2.08 -17.21
C LEU A 11 24.46 2.03 -17.41
N GLN A 12 24.01 1.84 -18.66
CA GLN A 12 22.60 1.69 -18.97
C GLN A 12 21.97 0.51 -18.21
N GLN A 13 22.64 -0.65 -18.18
CA GLN A 13 22.18 -1.80 -17.40
C GLN A 13 22.01 -1.50 -15.91
N LYS A 14 22.91 -0.70 -15.31
CA LYS A 14 22.85 -0.36 -13.88
C LYS A 14 21.74 0.63 -13.53
N CYS A 15 21.30 1.45 -14.49
CA CYS A 15 20.30 2.50 -14.27
C CYS A 15 18.93 2.15 -14.88
N ASN A 16 18.67 0.86 -15.12
CA ASN A 16 17.42 0.39 -15.72
C ASN A 16 16.26 0.25 -14.73
N GLU A 17 16.56 0.04 -13.44
CA GLU A 17 15.52 -0.15 -12.43
C GLU A 17 15.10 1.19 -11.81
N PRO A 18 13.79 1.40 -11.56
CA PRO A 18 13.33 2.58 -10.84
C PRO A 18 13.75 2.54 -9.37
N CYS A 19 13.59 3.67 -8.69
CA CYS A 19 13.77 3.72 -7.24
C CYS A 19 12.83 2.73 -6.54
N ARG A 20 13.34 2.04 -5.52
CA ARG A 20 12.54 1.14 -4.69
C ARG A 20 11.69 1.94 -3.71
N ASP A 21 10.37 1.87 -3.87
CA ASP A 21 9.44 2.40 -2.88
C ASP A 21 9.47 1.54 -1.59
N THR A 22 9.52 2.20 -0.44
CA THR A 22 9.44 1.52 0.87
C THR A 22 8.00 1.19 1.23
N VAL A 23 7.03 1.92 0.68
CA VAL A 23 5.60 1.69 0.85
C VAL A 23 5.16 0.66 -0.17
N GLN A 24 4.63 -0.47 0.33
CA GLN A 24 4.18 -1.58 -0.50
C GLN A 24 2.71 -1.86 -0.19
N ILE A 25 1.91 -1.94 -1.25
CA ILE A 25 0.49 -2.32 -1.16
C ILE A 25 0.43 -3.85 -1.22
N GLN A 26 -0.30 -4.45 -0.28
CA GLN A 26 -0.39 -5.89 -0.18
C GLN A 26 -1.32 -6.45 -1.26
N PRO A 27 -1.01 -7.64 -1.83
CA PRO A 27 -1.74 -8.18 -2.98
C PRO A 27 -3.10 -8.80 -2.62
N ILE A 28 -3.34 -9.14 -1.35
CA ILE A 28 -4.60 -9.73 -0.89
C ILE A 28 -5.68 -8.66 -0.88
N THR A 29 -6.88 -8.99 -1.35
CA THR A 29 -8.03 -8.10 -1.36
C THR A 29 -9.25 -8.76 -0.72
N GLY A 30 -10.21 -7.95 -0.28
CA GLY A 30 -11.44 -8.43 0.35
C GLY A 30 -12.50 -7.35 0.48
N THR A 31 -13.64 -7.71 1.08
CA THR A 31 -14.72 -6.74 1.34
C THR A 31 -14.33 -5.72 2.43
N ASP A 32 -13.49 -6.15 3.36
CA ASP A 32 -12.94 -5.37 4.48
C ASP A 32 -11.65 -6.04 4.99
N CYS A 33 -11.03 -5.44 6.01
CA CYS A 33 -9.80 -5.99 6.60
C CYS A 33 -9.99 -7.33 7.32
N GLN A 34 -11.20 -7.67 7.78
CA GLN A 34 -11.46 -8.97 8.41
C GLN A 34 -11.52 -10.07 7.35
N ASP A 35 -12.15 -9.83 6.20
CA ASP A 35 -12.12 -10.74 5.05
C ASP A 35 -10.68 -10.95 4.54
N ILE A 36 -9.88 -9.88 4.49
CA ILE A 36 -8.45 -9.96 4.18
C ILE A 36 -7.70 -10.85 5.18
N ALA A 37 -7.93 -10.69 6.48
CA ALA A 37 -7.32 -11.52 7.51
C ALA A 37 -7.77 -13.00 7.40
N ASN A 38 -9.06 -13.24 7.13
CA ASN A 38 -9.61 -14.58 6.91
C ASN A 38 -8.99 -15.29 5.69
N LYS A 39 -8.53 -14.53 4.69
CA LYS A 39 -7.79 -15.02 3.51
C LYS A 39 -6.31 -15.33 3.78
N GLY A 40 -5.86 -15.18 5.02
CA GLY A 40 -4.50 -15.53 5.44
C GLY A 40 -3.52 -14.36 5.46
N ALA A 41 -3.99 -13.12 5.34
CA ALA A 41 -3.13 -11.96 5.60
C ALA A 41 -2.75 -11.91 7.08
N THR A 42 -1.46 -11.75 7.37
CA THR A 42 -0.91 -11.73 8.75
C THR A 42 -0.19 -10.43 9.11
N THR A 43 0.01 -9.54 8.14
CA THR A 43 0.81 -8.32 8.31
C THR A 43 -0.08 -7.10 8.29
N SER A 44 0.11 -6.18 9.23
CA SER A 44 -0.57 -4.88 9.19
C SER A 44 0.01 -4.01 8.06
N GLY A 45 -0.83 -3.28 7.32
CA GLY A 45 -0.36 -2.50 6.18
C GLY A 45 -1.47 -1.98 5.28
N LEU A 46 -1.09 -1.60 4.05
CA LEU A 46 -2.01 -1.06 3.05
C LEU A 46 -2.60 -2.18 2.19
N TYR A 47 -3.93 -2.19 2.08
CA TYR A 47 -4.68 -3.19 1.31
C TYR A 47 -5.78 -2.51 0.49
N TYR A 48 -6.15 -3.11 -0.63
CA TYR A 48 -7.37 -2.73 -1.35
C TYR A 48 -8.57 -3.50 -0.83
N VAL A 49 -9.64 -2.77 -0.48
CA VAL A 49 -10.94 -3.34 -0.12
C VAL A 49 -12.02 -2.90 -1.10
N LYS A 50 -13.00 -3.77 -1.31
CA LYS A 50 -14.22 -3.48 -2.08
C LYS A 50 -15.44 -4.01 -1.34
N PRO A 51 -16.09 -3.18 -0.50
CA PRO A 51 -17.37 -3.53 0.12
C PRO A 51 -18.42 -3.92 -0.94
N ALA A 52 -19.37 -4.78 -0.58
CA ALA A 52 -20.28 -5.42 -1.55
C ALA A 52 -21.08 -4.45 -2.43
N LYS A 53 -21.41 -3.25 -1.92
CA LYS A 53 -22.17 -2.23 -2.64
C LYS A 53 -21.30 -1.09 -3.20
N ALA A 54 -19.98 -1.17 -3.04
CA ALA A 54 -19.06 -0.15 -3.54
C ALA A 54 -18.84 -0.30 -5.04
N GLU A 55 -18.88 0.83 -5.76
CA GLU A 55 -18.65 0.86 -7.22
C GLU A 55 -17.20 0.48 -7.55
N GLY A 56 -16.25 0.96 -6.75
CA GLY A 56 -14.82 0.71 -6.91
C GLY A 56 -14.17 0.18 -5.64
N GLN A 57 -12.96 -0.38 -5.80
CA GLN A 57 -12.08 -0.67 -4.68
C GLN A 57 -11.36 0.61 -4.24
N PHE A 58 -11.03 0.71 -2.96
CA PHE A 58 -10.24 1.81 -2.42
C PHE A 58 -9.22 1.31 -1.40
N LEU A 59 -8.21 2.12 -1.15
CA LEU A 59 -7.10 1.78 -0.29
C LEU A 59 -7.46 2.04 1.18
N VAL A 60 -7.14 1.09 2.06
CA VAL A 60 -7.28 1.22 3.51
C VAL A 60 -6.03 0.72 4.21
N TYR A 61 -5.86 1.17 5.46
CA TYR A 61 -4.90 0.55 6.37
C TYR A 61 -5.60 -0.54 7.19
N CYS A 62 -5.10 -1.77 7.09
CA CYS A 62 -5.54 -2.89 7.90
C CYS A 62 -4.57 -3.10 9.06
N GLU A 63 -5.11 -3.10 10.27
CA GLU A 63 -4.41 -3.60 11.45
C GLU A 63 -4.81 -5.06 11.67
N ILE A 64 -3.87 -5.96 11.44
CA ILE A 64 -4.06 -7.41 11.61
C ILE A 64 -3.25 -7.85 12.82
N ASP A 65 -3.93 -8.46 13.78
CA ASP A 65 -3.29 -8.98 14.99
C ASP A 65 -2.91 -10.47 14.88
N ALA A 66 -2.22 -10.96 15.92
CA ALA A 66 -1.78 -12.35 15.99
C ALA A 66 -2.93 -13.38 16.07
N PHE A 67 -4.16 -12.93 16.33
CA PHE A 67 -5.35 -13.78 16.41
C PHE A 67 -6.15 -13.79 15.10
N GLY A 68 -5.65 -13.13 14.05
CA GLY A 68 -6.33 -13.05 12.75
C GLY A 68 -7.53 -12.09 12.74
N ARG A 69 -7.59 -11.15 13.68
CA ARG A 69 -8.59 -10.07 13.66
C ARG A 69 -8.06 -8.94 12.78
N GLY A 70 -8.87 -8.53 11.82
CA GLY A 70 -8.52 -7.48 10.85
C GLY A 70 -9.37 -6.23 11.07
N PHE A 71 -8.75 -5.16 11.58
CA PHE A 71 -9.41 -3.88 11.82
C PHE A 71 -9.17 -2.93 10.65
N THR A 72 -10.25 -2.39 10.09
CA THR A 72 -10.18 -1.33 9.08
C THR A 72 -10.06 0.02 9.78
N VAL A 73 -8.91 0.67 9.65
CA VAL A 73 -8.70 1.98 10.29
C VAL A 73 -9.37 3.08 9.47
N ILE A 74 -10.36 3.75 10.05
CA ILE A 74 -11.11 4.84 9.41
C ILE A 74 -10.60 6.25 9.77
N GLN A 75 -9.86 6.39 10.89
CA GLN A 75 -9.31 7.67 11.33
C GLN A 75 -8.07 7.42 12.20
N ARG A 76 -7.01 8.22 12.02
CA ARG A 76 -5.79 8.17 12.83
C ARG A 76 -5.26 9.58 13.11
N ARG A 77 -4.86 9.84 14.35
CA ARG A 77 -4.12 11.04 14.78
C ARG A 77 -2.91 10.62 15.61
N ARG A 78 -1.78 11.31 15.44
CA ARG A 78 -0.55 11.01 16.21
C ARG A 78 0.28 12.25 16.55
N ASP A 79 0.47 13.16 15.60
CA ASP A 79 1.46 14.24 15.70
C ASP A 79 0.92 15.62 15.26
N GLY A 80 -0.34 15.70 14.83
CA GLY A 80 -0.93 16.95 14.36
C GLY A 80 -0.43 17.42 12.98
N SER A 81 0.25 16.55 12.22
CA SER A 81 0.75 16.86 10.87
C SER A 81 -0.35 17.11 9.83
N VAL A 82 -1.55 16.60 10.08
CA VAL A 82 -2.71 16.72 9.18
C VAL A 82 -3.72 17.66 9.81
N ASP A 83 -4.15 18.65 9.03
CA ASP A 83 -5.26 19.53 9.37
C ASP A 83 -6.60 18.79 9.24
N PHE A 84 -7.45 18.91 10.26
CA PHE A 84 -8.80 18.32 10.28
C PHE A 84 -9.90 19.38 10.10
N PHE A 85 -9.55 20.66 9.94
CA PHE A 85 -10.47 21.70 9.53
C PHE A 85 -10.69 21.60 8.02
N LYS A 86 -11.69 20.80 7.63
CA LYS A 86 -11.99 20.44 6.25
C LYS A 86 -13.43 20.79 5.89
N ASP A 87 -13.68 20.93 4.60
CA ASP A 87 -15.04 21.12 4.08
C ASP A 87 -15.83 19.79 4.08
N TRP A 88 -17.06 19.81 3.57
CA TRP A 88 -17.95 18.64 3.59
C TRP A 88 -17.60 17.56 2.56
N ILE A 89 -16.93 17.92 1.46
CA ILE A 89 -16.58 16.99 0.39
C ILE A 89 -15.35 16.16 0.79
N GLN A 90 -14.49 16.74 1.63
CA GLN A 90 -13.24 16.16 2.13
C GLN A 90 -13.46 15.22 3.33
#